data_AF-A0A7V8FNZ5-F1
#
_entry.id   AF-A0A7V8FNZ5-F1
#
_cell.length_a   1.000
_cell.length_b   1.000
_cell.length_c   1.000
_cell.angle_alpha   90.00
_cell.angle_beta   90.00
_cell.angle_gamma   90.00
#
_symmetry.space_group_name_H-M   'P 1'
#
loop_
_entity.id
_entity.type
_entity.pdbx_description
1 polymer ?
#
loop_
_entity_poly.entity_id
_entity_poly.type
_entity_poly.pdbx_seq_one_letter_code
_entity_poly.pdbx_strand_id
1 'polypeptide(L)'
;MTSSGPDRSTYRPVRISAATSLQVSAYINADAYNKLPKHYQAALSQASAAATNDMIAKYDAENPAALRRLISQGAQLKAFPKPVLDACYAEANKLYAELSAASPEFKKIYDSMVAFRDNELPWFRVAEGSYDSYMGTTIKR
;
A
#
# COMPACT_ATOMS: atom_id res chain seq x y z
N MET A 1 5.66 37.44 34.75
CA MET A 1 4.97 36.78 33.62
C MET A 1 6.02 36.09 32.76
N THR A 2 6.42 34.89 33.14
CA THR A 2 7.32 34.03 32.37
C THR A 2 6.44 33.11 31.53
N SER A 3 6.38 33.32 30.22
CA SER A 3 5.62 32.46 29.31
C SER A 3 6.33 31.11 29.19
N SER A 4 5.84 30.11 29.90
CA SER A 4 6.20 28.71 29.71
C SER A 4 5.77 28.30 28.30
N GLY A 5 6.72 28.18 27.38
CA GLY A 5 6.47 27.59 26.06
C GLY A 5 6.02 26.13 26.20
N PRO A 6 5.29 25.58 25.22
CA PRO A 6 4.77 24.23 25.31
C PRO A 6 5.91 23.20 25.44
N ASP A 7 5.76 22.29 26.41
CA ASP A 7 6.69 21.22 26.74
C ASP A 7 6.89 20.26 25.54
N ARG A 8 8.12 20.28 25.00
CA ARG A 8 8.55 19.45 23.88
C ARG A 8 8.64 17.94 24.23
N SER A 9 8.46 17.55 25.48
CA SER A 9 8.47 16.14 25.92
C SER A 9 7.28 15.32 25.41
N THR A 10 6.22 15.99 24.96
CA THR A 10 4.97 15.35 24.51
C THR A 10 4.89 15.12 22.99
N TYR A 11 5.90 15.59 22.22
CA TYR A 11 5.96 15.37 20.77
C TYR A 11 6.32 13.90 20.49
N ARG A 12 5.31 13.02 20.50
CA ARG A 12 5.49 11.65 20.01
C ARG A 12 5.82 11.74 18.52
N PRO A 13 6.99 11.26 18.07
CA PRO A 13 7.32 11.29 16.65
C PRO A 13 6.24 10.51 15.90
N VAL A 14 5.61 11.16 14.91
CA VAL A 14 4.71 10.50 13.97
C VAL A 14 5.53 9.41 13.28
N ARG A 15 5.25 8.15 13.63
CA ARG A 15 5.87 6.98 13.00
C ARG A 15 5.10 6.72 11.71
N ILE A 16 5.68 7.12 10.59
CA ILE A 16 5.13 6.81 9.28
C ILE A 16 5.57 5.39 8.93
N SER A 17 4.61 4.48 8.88
CA SER A 17 4.77 3.09 8.46
C SER A 17 4.23 2.95 7.04
N ALA A 18 5.10 2.76 6.06
CA ALA A 18 4.70 2.53 4.68
C ALA A 18 4.41 1.05 4.44
N ALA A 19 3.13 0.70 4.39
CA ALA A 19 2.63 -0.46 3.66
C ALA A 19 1.28 -0.06 3.07
N THR A 20 1.24 0.25 1.77
CA THR A 20 0.01 0.56 1.07
C THR A 20 0.07 -0.06 -0.31
N SER A 21 -0.76 -1.07 -0.56
CA SER A 21 -1.25 -1.33 -1.91
C SER A 21 -2.26 -0.23 -2.23
N LEU A 22 -2.08 0.45 -3.37
CA LEU A 22 -2.99 1.51 -3.83
C LEU A 22 -4.14 0.91 -4.65
N GLN A 23 -4.83 -0.08 -4.09
CA GLN A 23 -6.02 -0.66 -4.71
C GLN A 23 -7.27 -0.18 -3.97
N VAL A 24 -8.10 0.60 -4.66
CA VAL A 24 -9.35 1.13 -4.13
C VAL A 24 -10.51 0.64 -5.01
N SER A 25 -11.63 0.29 -4.38
CA SER A 25 -12.80 -0.29 -5.06
C SER A 25 -13.94 0.73 -5.16
N ALA A 26 -14.51 0.87 -6.35
CA ALA A 26 -15.78 1.57 -6.54
C ALA A 26 -16.94 0.56 -6.41
N TYR A 27 -17.72 0.66 -5.34
CA TYR A 27 -18.91 -0.18 -5.16
C TYR A 27 -20.12 0.48 -5.83
N ILE A 28 -20.80 -0.27 -6.70
CA ILE A 28 -21.97 0.18 -7.45
C ILE A 28 -23.12 -0.79 -7.15
N ASN A 29 -24.33 -0.25 -6.94
CA ASN A 29 -25.52 -1.09 -6.81
C ASN A 29 -25.74 -1.94 -8.07
N ALA A 30 -25.91 -3.25 -7.89
CA ALA A 30 -25.98 -4.21 -8.99
C ALA A 30 -27.17 -3.95 -9.93
N ASP A 31 -28.35 -3.63 -9.39
CA ASP A 31 -29.54 -3.38 -10.21
C ASP A 31 -29.40 -2.11 -11.04
N ALA A 32 -28.83 -1.06 -10.46
CA ALA A 32 -28.53 0.18 -11.17
C ALA A 32 -27.51 -0.05 -12.29
N TYR A 33 -26.45 -0.81 -12.02
CA TYR A 33 -25.43 -1.15 -13.01
C TYR A 33 -26.02 -1.98 -14.17
N ASN A 34 -26.85 -2.97 -13.85
CA ASN A 34 -27.48 -3.85 -14.85
C ASN A 34 -28.49 -3.12 -15.74
N LYS A 35 -29.08 -2.02 -15.26
CA LYS A 35 -29.97 -1.14 -16.06
C LYS A 35 -29.20 -0.24 -17.04
N LEU A 36 -27.89 -0.08 -16.88
CA LEU A 36 -27.11 0.75 -17.79
C LEU A 36 -26.99 0.10 -19.17
N PRO A 37 -27.06 0.88 -20.27
CA PRO A 37 -26.65 0.42 -21.58
C PRO A 37 -25.21 -0.12 -21.57
N LYS A 38 -24.92 -1.11 -22.43
CA LYS A 38 -23.60 -1.78 -22.47
C LYS A 38 -22.42 -0.82 -22.66
N HIS A 39 -22.59 0.24 -23.44
CA HIS A 39 -21.54 1.24 -23.64
C HIS A 39 -21.27 2.07 -22.36
N TYR A 40 -22.26 2.28 -21.49
CA TYR A 40 -22.03 2.93 -20.19
C TYR A 40 -21.44 1.99 -19.14
N GLN A 41 -21.75 0.70 -19.18
CA GLN A 41 -21.04 -0.31 -18.39
C GLN A 41 -19.54 -0.31 -18.75
N ALA A 42 -19.22 -0.28 -20.05
CA ALA A 42 -17.83 -0.19 -20.53
C ALA A 42 -17.15 1.13 -20.12
N ALA A 43 -17.85 2.26 -20.26
CA ALA A 43 -17.32 3.56 -19.85
C ALA A 43 -17.00 3.61 -18.35
N LEU A 44 -17.84 3.03 -17.49
CA LEU A 44 -17.58 2.93 -16.05
C LEU A 44 -16.36 2.07 -15.72
N SER A 45 -16.21 0.94 -16.41
CA SER A 45 -15.03 0.07 -16.24
C SER A 45 -13.75 0.81 -16.64
N GLN A 46 -13.75 1.51 -17.77
CA GLN A 46 -12.59 2.26 -18.23
C GLN A 46 -12.29 3.48 -17.35
N ALA A 47 -13.31 4.20 -16.90
CA ALA A 47 -13.14 5.30 -15.97
C ALA A 47 -12.54 4.82 -14.63
N SER A 48 -13.00 3.68 -14.11
CA SER A 48 -12.45 3.08 -12.89
C SER A 48 -10.98 2.69 -13.06
N ALA A 49 -10.62 2.07 -14.19
CA ALA A 49 -9.23 1.71 -14.48
C ALA A 49 -8.33 2.96 -14.62
N ALA A 50 -8.80 3.99 -15.32
CA ALA A 50 -8.09 5.25 -15.48
C ALA A 50 -7.90 5.95 -14.13
N ALA A 51 -8.92 5.99 -13.29
CA ALA A 51 -8.85 6.58 -11.96
C ALA A 51 -7.84 5.85 -11.05
N THR A 52 -7.79 4.52 -11.10
CA THR A 52 -6.79 3.73 -10.35
C THR A 52 -5.37 4.10 -10.78
N ASN A 53 -5.11 4.16 -12.09
CA ASN A 53 -3.77 4.50 -12.60
C ASN A 53 -3.38 5.95 -12.27
N ASP A 54 -4.31 6.89 -12.41
CA ASP A 54 -4.10 8.30 -12.05
C ASP A 54 -3.82 8.46 -10.56
N MET A 55 -4.54 7.74 -9.69
CA MET A 55 -4.30 7.76 -8.24
C MET A 55 -2.89 7.26 -7.90
N ILE A 56 -2.46 6.13 -8.48
CA ILE A 56 -1.10 5.59 -8.25
C ILE A 56 -0.05 6.63 -8.65
N ALA A 57 -0.15 7.17 -9.87
CA ALA A 57 0.79 8.16 -10.39
C ALA A 57 0.85 9.44 -9.55
N LYS A 58 -0.30 9.90 -9.03
CA LYS A 58 -0.36 11.07 -8.15
C LYS A 58 0.36 10.83 -6.82
N TYR A 59 0.15 9.68 -6.19
CA TYR A 59 0.88 9.34 -4.97
C TYR A 59 2.39 9.28 -5.20
N ASP A 60 2.84 8.69 -6.31
CA ASP A 60 4.26 8.61 -6.65
C ASP A 60 4.88 9.99 -6.87
N ALA A 61 4.16 10.92 -7.50
CA ALA A 61 4.62 12.29 -7.73
C ALA A 61 4.63 13.15 -6.45
N GLU A 62 3.63 13.00 -5.58
CA GLU A 62 3.41 13.91 -4.45
C GLU A 62 4.09 13.45 -3.15
N ASN A 63 4.17 12.13 -2.90
CA ASN A 63 4.73 11.57 -1.68
C ASN A 63 6.18 12.00 -1.39
N PRO A 64 7.11 12.07 -2.36
CA PRO A 64 8.50 12.46 -2.08
C PRO A 64 8.62 13.87 -1.49
N ALA A 65 7.83 14.81 -2.01
CA ALA A 65 7.80 16.18 -1.49
C ALA A 65 7.15 16.25 -0.10
N ALA A 66 6.07 15.49 0.12
CA ALA A 66 5.41 15.40 1.43
C ALA A 66 6.33 14.80 2.50
N LEU A 67 7.03 13.71 2.18
CA LEU A 67 7.98 13.06 3.08
C LEU A 67 9.11 14.01 3.50
N ARG A 68 9.68 14.76 2.55
CA ARG A 68 10.70 15.79 2.85
C ARG A 68 10.19 16.84 3.82
N ARG A 69 8.94 17.31 3.66
CA ARG A 69 8.32 18.27 4.60
C ARG A 69 8.21 17.67 6.00
N LEU A 70 7.74 16.43 6.12
CA LEU A 70 7.58 15.75 7.42
C LEU A 70 8.92 15.60 8.14
N ILE A 71 9.98 15.20 7.42
CA ILE A 71 11.34 15.11 7.99
C ILE A 71 11.83 16.49 8.44
N SER A 72 11.64 17.54 7.62
CA SER A 72 12.06 18.91 7.97
C SER A 72 11.36 19.45 9.22
N GLN A 73 10.18 18.92 9.55
CA GLN A 73 9.40 19.24 10.74
C GLN A 73 9.72 18.34 11.94
N GLY A 74 10.71 17.45 11.82
CA GLY A 74 11.22 16.61 12.91
C GLY A 74 10.69 15.18 12.95
N ALA A 75 9.94 14.72 11.94
CA ALA A 75 9.55 13.32 11.86
C ALA A 75 10.78 12.42 11.69
N GLN A 76 10.84 11.33 12.46
CA GLN A 76 11.93 10.35 12.39
C GLN A 76 11.46 9.11 11.63
N LEU A 77 12.07 8.86 10.47
CA LEU A 77 11.83 7.63 9.71
C LEU A 77 12.57 6.46 10.35
N LYS A 78 11.84 5.37 10.62
CA LYS A 78 12.39 4.13 11.16
C LYS A 78 11.73 2.95 10.46
N ALA A 79 12.55 2.05 9.92
CA ALA A 79 12.08 0.76 9.48
C ALA A 79 11.58 -0.05 10.70
N PHE A 80 10.58 -0.90 10.49
CA PHE A 80 10.23 -1.88 11.52
C PHE A 80 11.36 -2.89 11.69
N PRO A 81 11.73 -3.25 12.94
CA PRO A 81 12.68 -4.31 13.18
C PRO A 81 12.20 -5.63 12.57
N LYS A 82 13.12 -6.41 12.01
CA LYS A 82 12.81 -7.72 11.42
C LYS A 82 12.00 -8.64 12.35
N PRO A 83 12.31 -8.78 13.66
CA PRO A 83 11.51 -9.63 14.55
C PRO A 83 10.04 -9.21 14.66
N VAL A 84 9.74 -7.91 14.54
CA VAL A 84 8.35 -7.41 14.54
C VAL A 84 7.65 -7.81 13.25
N LEU A 85 8.30 -7.63 12.10
CA LEU A 85 7.75 -8.02 10.81
C LEU A 85 7.54 -9.54 10.71
N ASP A 86 8.48 -10.34 11.22
CA ASP A 86 8.38 -11.80 11.24
C ASP A 86 7.21 -12.27 12.10
N ALA A 87 7.00 -11.65 13.27
CA ALA A 87 5.85 -11.94 14.13
C ALA A 87 4.52 -11.56 13.44
N CYS A 88 4.43 -10.37 12.86
CA CYS A 88 3.24 -9.94 12.12
C CYS A 88 2.95 -10.85 10.92
N TYR A 89 3.99 -11.26 10.18
CA TYR A 89 3.85 -12.18 9.05
C TYR A 89 3.35 -13.56 9.50
N ALA A 90 3.89 -14.10 10.59
CA ALA A 90 3.46 -15.38 11.14
C ALA A 90 1.99 -15.35 11.56
N GLU A 91 1.57 -14.34 12.32
CA GLU A 91 0.17 -14.21 12.77
C GLU A 91 -0.79 -13.96 11.60
N ALA A 92 -0.40 -13.15 10.61
CA ALA A 92 -1.21 -12.95 9.41
C ALA A 92 -1.46 -14.27 8.66
N ASN A 93 -0.43 -15.11 8.50
CA ASN A 93 -0.59 -16.40 7.83
C ASN A 93 -1.43 -17.40 8.63
N LYS A 94 -1.36 -17.39 9.97
CA LYS A 94 -2.27 -18.19 10.80
C LYS A 94 -3.72 -17.76 10.57
N LEU A 95 -4.00 -16.47 10.61
CA LEU A 95 -5.32 -15.93 10.33
C LEU A 95 -5.82 -16.31 8.93
N TYR A 96 -4.98 -16.19 7.89
CA TYR A 96 -5.37 -16.59 6.55
C TYR A 96 -5.68 -18.09 6.43
N ALA A 97 -4.95 -18.94 7.16
CA ALA A 97 -5.24 -20.37 7.23
C ALA A 97 -6.59 -20.64 7.91
N GLU A 98 -6.88 -19.97 9.03
CA GLU A 98 -8.17 -20.06 9.72
C GLU A 98 -9.34 -19.59 8.82
N LEU A 99 -9.20 -18.43 8.18
CA LEU A 99 -10.21 -17.89 7.27
C LEU A 99 -10.43 -18.80 6.06
N SER A 100 -9.36 -19.37 5.50
CA SER A 100 -9.46 -20.31 4.38
C SER A 100 -10.11 -21.64 4.78
N ALA A 101 -9.94 -22.09 6.02
CA ALA A 101 -10.63 -23.26 6.53
C ALA A 101 -12.12 -22.98 6.79
N ALA A 102 -12.45 -21.75 7.18
CA ALA A 102 -13.82 -21.34 7.50
C ALA A 102 -14.66 -20.94 6.27
N SER A 103 -14.06 -20.42 5.19
CA SER A 103 -14.77 -19.98 3.99
C SER A 103 -14.11 -20.49 2.70
N PRO A 104 -14.81 -21.35 1.94
CA PRO A 104 -14.36 -21.79 0.60
C PRO A 104 -14.15 -20.63 -0.38
N GLU A 105 -14.98 -19.58 -0.30
CA GLU A 105 -14.88 -18.39 -1.16
C GLU A 105 -13.62 -17.60 -0.86
N PHE A 106 -13.32 -17.38 0.43
CA PHE A 106 -12.08 -16.73 0.86
C PHE A 106 -10.87 -17.54 0.39
N LYS A 107 -10.88 -18.86 0.63
CA LYS A 107 -9.81 -19.75 0.21
C LYS A 107 -9.53 -19.64 -1.29
N LYS A 108 -10.58 -19.66 -2.12
CA LYS A 108 -10.45 -19.54 -3.57
C LYS A 108 -9.73 -18.26 -4.00
N ILE A 109 -10.10 -17.12 -3.41
CA ILE A 109 -9.49 -15.82 -3.74
C ILE A 109 -8.05 -15.76 -3.21
N TYR A 110 -7.82 -16.19 -1.97
CA TYR A 110 -6.51 -16.16 -1.34
C TYR A 110 -5.50 -17.06 -2.04
N ASP A 111 -5.88 -18.30 -2.38
CA ASP A 111 -5.02 -19.23 -3.11
C ASP A 111 -4.61 -18.66 -4.47
N SER A 112 -5.54 -18.04 -5.20
CA SER A 112 -5.24 -17.37 -6.47
C SER A 112 -4.27 -16.19 -6.30
N MET A 113 -4.47 -15.37 -5.26
CA MET A 113 -3.61 -14.22 -4.96
C MET A 113 -2.18 -14.68 -4.60
N VAL A 114 -2.05 -15.69 -3.73
CA VAL A 114 -0.76 -16.24 -3.29
C VAL A 114 -0.02 -16.89 -4.45
N ALA A 115 -0.70 -17.67 -5.29
CA ALA A 115 -0.10 -18.28 -6.47
C ALA A 115 0.49 -17.22 -7.43
N PHE A 116 -0.23 -16.13 -7.67
CA PHE A 116 0.27 -15.02 -8.46
C PHE A 116 1.47 -14.32 -7.81
N ARG A 117 1.37 -14.00 -6.51
CA ARG A 117 2.48 -13.40 -5.74
C ARG A 117 3.76 -14.24 -5.82
N ASP A 118 3.64 -15.55 -5.61
CA ASP A 118 4.79 -16.46 -5.57
C ASP A 118 5.45 -16.62 -6.95
N ASN A 119 4.70 -16.38 -8.03
CA ASN A 119 5.22 -16.31 -9.39
C ASN A 119 5.91 -14.96 -9.69
N GLU A 120 5.33 -13.85 -9.27
CA GLU A 120 5.80 -12.49 -9.56
C GLU A 120 7.00 -12.06 -8.72
N LEU A 121 7.03 -12.39 -7.42
CA LEU A 121 8.09 -11.92 -6.51
C LEU A 121 9.52 -12.28 -6.96
N PRO A 122 9.80 -13.49 -7.48
CA PRO A 122 11.11 -13.81 -8.03
C PRO A 122 11.50 -12.92 -9.23
N TRP A 123 10.54 -12.64 -10.13
CA TRP A 123 10.76 -11.74 -11.27
C TRP A 123 11.07 -10.32 -10.80
N PHE A 124 10.24 -9.74 -9.93
CA PHE A 124 10.43 -8.40 -9.37
C PHE A 124 11.75 -8.25 -8.62
N ARG A 125 12.19 -9.30 -7.90
CA ARG A 125 13.48 -9.28 -7.20
C ARG A 125 14.66 -9.12 -8.16
N VAL A 126 14.59 -9.74 -9.33
CA VAL A 126 15.70 -9.75 -10.30
C VAL A 126 15.63 -8.55 -11.22
N ALA A 127 14.46 -8.21 -11.76
CA ALA A 127 14.30 -7.12 -12.71
C ALA A 127 14.31 -5.75 -12.01
N GLU A 128 13.25 -5.45 -11.26
CA GLU A 128 13.03 -4.13 -10.67
C GLU A 128 13.92 -3.88 -9.45
N GLY A 129 13.89 -4.79 -8.48
CA GLY A 129 14.55 -4.59 -7.19
C GLY A 129 16.08 -4.47 -7.29
N SER A 130 16.70 -5.14 -8.26
CA SER A 130 18.14 -5.04 -8.49
C SER A 130 18.53 -3.67 -9.06
N TYR A 131 17.76 -3.17 -10.04
CA TYR A 131 17.97 -1.87 -10.66
C TYR A 131 17.70 -0.74 -9.66
N ASP A 132 16.59 -0.77 -8.93
CA ASP A 132 16.23 0.25 -7.94
C ASP A 132 17.29 0.36 -6.83
N SER A 133 17.81 -0.78 -6.36
CA SER A 133 18.88 -0.82 -5.37
C SER A 133 20.18 -0.21 -5.92
N TYR A 134 20.52 -0.50 -7.17
CA TYR A 134 21.68 0.09 -7.83
C TYR A 134 21.53 1.60 -7.98
N MET A 135 20.38 2.07 -8.47
CA MET A 135 20.12 3.50 -8.66
C MET A 135 20.12 4.26 -7.33
N GLY A 136 19.52 3.69 -6.28
CA GLY A 136 19.47 4.28 -4.94
C GLY A 136 20.84 4.42 -4.27
N THR A 137 21.82 3.60 -4.63
CA THR A 137 23.20 3.71 -4.12
C THR A 137 24.11 4.56 -5.01
N THR A 138 23.81 4.63 -6.31
CA THR A 138 24.63 5.31 -7.32
C THR A 138 24.31 6.80 -7.44
N ILE A 139 23.02 7.17 -7.44
CA ILE A 139 22.61 8.58 -7.44
C ILE A 139 22.76 9.14 -6.02
N LYS A 140 23.95 9.65 -5.71
CA LYS A 140 24.17 10.48 -4.52
C LYS A 140 23.86 11.94 -4.88
N ARG A 141 22.82 12.51 -4.26
CA ARG A 141 22.60 13.95 -4.18
C ARG A 141 22.77 14.39 -2.75
#